data_AF-A0A918UDK3-F1
#
_entry.id   AF-A0A918UDK3-F1
#
_cell.length_a   1.000
_cell.length_b   1.000
_cell.length_c   1.000
_cell.angle_alpha   90.00
_cell.angle_beta   90.00
_cell.angle_gamma   90.00
#
_symmetry.space_group_name_H-M   'P 1'
#
loop_
_entity.id
_entity.type
_entity.pdbx_description
1 polymer ?
#
loop_
_entity_poly.entity_id
_entity_poly.type
_entity_poly.pdbx_seq_one_letter_code
_entity_poly.pdbx_strand_id
1 'polypeptide(L)'
;MTATTATTDTTDTADTADTADTLDTTIAATTDATVTATATATTVPLGSKATTDRTGARTEQAAGVISDARERIDALDDRIIGLVQERMAVSAVIQESRIASGGRRVNLSREMEILAHYRDALGKPGTSLAMTLLELCRGRI
;
A
#
# COMPACT_ATOMS: atom_id res chain seq x y z
N MET A 1 8.35 12.23 -59.89
CA MET A 1 7.51 11.10 -59.44
C MET A 1 6.81 11.56 -58.17
N THR A 2 5.72 12.34 -58.29
CA THR A 2 4.31 11.87 -58.27
C THR A 2 3.95 11.26 -56.91
N ALA A 3 3.27 12.05 -56.05
CA ALA A 3 1.84 11.89 -55.73
C ALA A 3 1.72 11.09 -54.40
N THR A 4 0.76 11.26 -53.47
CA THR A 4 -0.53 11.95 -53.45
C THR A 4 -1.08 11.85 -52.01
N THR A 5 -1.70 12.94 -51.53
CA THR A 5 -3.00 13.08 -50.81
C THR A 5 -3.65 11.82 -50.19
N ALA A 6 -4.48 11.82 -49.12
CA ALA A 6 -5.24 12.81 -48.35
C ALA A 6 -6.17 12.07 -47.33
N THR A 7 -6.65 12.77 -46.28
CA THR A 7 -8.06 12.77 -45.78
C THR A 7 -8.61 11.47 -45.14
N THR A 8 -9.42 11.39 -44.06
CA THR A 8 -10.53 12.17 -43.42
C THR A 8 -10.69 11.58 -42.01
N ASP A 9 -10.87 12.32 -40.91
CA ASP A 9 -12.14 12.87 -40.37
C ASP A 9 -13.29 11.86 -40.24
N THR A 10 -13.89 11.75 -39.04
CA THR A 10 -15.33 11.58 -38.77
C THR A 10 -15.59 11.53 -37.26
N THR A 11 -16.35 12.53 -36.82
CA THR A 11 -17.13 12.72 -35.59
C THR A 11 -18.38 11.84 -35.50
N ASP A 12 -18.83 11.48 -34.28
CA ASP A 12 -20.26 11.41 -33.81
C ASP A 12 -20.24 10.92 -32.34
N THR A 13 -20.79 11.53 -31.28
CA THR A 13 -22.04 12.26 -30.96
C THR A 13 -23.30 11.41 -30.84
N ALA A 14 -24.00 11.61 -29.70
CA ALA A 14 -25.34 11.17 -29.29
C ALA A 14 -25.46 9.70 -28.83
N ASP A 15 -26.34 9.30 -27.91
CA ASP A 15 -27.60 9.89 -27.47
C ASP A 15 -28.08 9.33 -26.10
N THR A 16 -29.05 10.03 -25.54
CA THR A 16 -29.73 9.95 -24.24
C THR A 16 -31.00 9.09 -24.32
N ALA A 17 -31.38 8.40 -23.25
CA ALA A 17 -32.78 8.08 -22.83
C ALA A 17 -32.69 7.30 -21.50
N ASP A 18 -33.18 7.76 -20.34
CA ASP A 18 -34.54 8.15 -19.94
C ASP A 18 -35.61 7.08 -20.21
N THR A 19 -36.03 6.39 -19.14
CA THR A 19 -37.42 5.93 -18.98
C THR A 19 -37.70 5.69 -17.49
N ALA A 20 -38.46 6.59 -16.88
CA ALA A 20 -39.20 6.39 -15.65
C ALA A 20 -40.51 5.62 -15.94
N ASP A 21 -40.88 4.66 -15.10
CA ASP A 21 -42.26 4.12 -14.95
C ASP A 21 -42.23 3.04 -13.84
N THR A 22 -43.21 2.78 -12.98
CA THR A 22 -44.33 3.49 -12.38
C THR A 22 -44.79 2.59 -11.22
N LEU A 23 -45.40 3.22 -10.22
CA LEU A 23 -45.96 2.68 -9.00
C LEU A 23 -47.05 1.62 -9.23
N ASP A 24 -47.12 0.60 -8.37
CA ASP A 24 -48.36 -0.11 -8.00
C ASP A 24 -48.11 -0.82 -6.64
N THR A 25 -48.70 -0.35 -5.53
CA THR A 25 -49.94 -0.91 -4.90
C THR A 25 -49.63 -2.19 -4.09
N THR A 26 -49.87 -2.33 -2.78
CA THR A 26 -51.17 -2.28 -2.06
C THR A 26 -50.91 -2.56 -0.55
N ILE A 27 -51.58 -1.79 0.33
CA ILE A 27 -52.23 -2.09 1.65
C ILE A 27 -51.66 -3.05 2.72
N ALA A 28 -51.68 -2.48 3.94
CA ALA A 28 -52.22 -2.97 5.22
C ALA A 28 -51.46 -4.04 6.04
N ALA A 29 -51.00 -3.61 7.23
CA ALA A 29 -51.41 -4.23 8.50
C ALA A 29 -51.01 -3.35 9.70
N THR A 30 -52.03 -2.99 10.48
CA THR A 30 -51.94 -2.47 11.84
C THR A 30 -51.61 -3.62 12.79
N THR A 31 -50.52 -3.53 13.55
CA THR A 31 -50.48 -4.10 14.91
C THR A 31 -49.41 -3.43 15.75
N ASP A 32 -49.90 -2.69 16.73
CA ASP A 32 -49.19 -2.25 17.92
C ASP A 32 -48.76 -3.50 18.72
N ALA A 33 -47.46 -3.67 18.94
CA ALA A 33 -46.91 -4.72 19.78
C ALA A 33 -45.71 -4.16 20.53
N THR A 34 -46.00 -3.62 21.71
CA THR A 34 -45.04 -3.26 22.74
C THR A 34 -44.31 -4.53 23.18
N VAL A 35 -43.13 -4.81 22.59
CA VAL A 35 -42.23 -5.86 23.09
C VAL A 35 -41.27 -5.23 24.09
N THR A 36 -41.44 -5.67 25.33
CA THR A 36 -40.59 -5.48 26.49
C THR A 36 -39.10 -5.52 26.12
N ALA A 37 -38.45 -4.35 26.21
CA ALA A 37 -37.00 -4.24 26.14
C ALA A 37 -36.39 -4.95 27.36
N THR A 38 -36.01 -6.21 27.17
CA THR A 38 -35.07 -6.88 28.05
C THR A 38 -33.71 -6.24 27.78
N ALA A 39 -33.28 -5.36 28.69
CA ALA A 39 -31.94 -4.82 28.69
C ALA A 39 -30.96 -5.97 28.90
N THR A 40 -30.46 -6.54 27.80
CA THR A 40 -29.23 -7.30 27.79
C THR A 40 -28.16 -6.34 28.27
N ALA A 41 -27.78 -6.45 29.54
CA ALA A 41 -26.56 -5.84 30.03
C ALA A 41 -25.43 -6.46 29.21
N THR A 42 -24.99 -5.74 28.17
CA THR A 42 -23.74 -6.01 27.48
C THR A 42 -22.65 -5.82 28.53
N THR A 43 -22.26 -6.92 29.18
CA THR A 43 -20.96 -7.02 29.83
C THR A 43 -19.93 -6.86 28.74
N VAL A 44 -19.53 -5.61 28.46
CA VAL A 44 -18.40 -5.32 27.60
C VAL A 44 -17.21 -6.04 28.22
N PRO A 45 -16.60 -7.03 27.55
CA PRO A 45 -15.48 -7.73 28.12
C PRO A 45 -14.39 -6.69 28.38
N LEU A 46 -13.79 -6.68 29.58
CA LEU A 46 -12.74 -5.71 29.93
C LEU A 46 -11.59 -5.68 28.90
N GLY A 47 -11.39 -6.77 28.15
CA GLY A 47 -10.45 -6.84 27.03
C GLY A 47 -10.83 -6.00 25.81
N SER A 48 -12.12 -5.80 25.51
CA SER A 48 -12.57 -5.03 24.35
C SER A 48 -12.22 -3.54 24.46
N LYS A 49 -12.37 -2.95 25.65
CA LYS A 49 -11.98 -1.55 25.89
C LYS A 49 -10.47 -1.36 25.79
N ALA A 50 -9.69 -2.34 26.25
CA ALA A 50 -8.22 -2.29 26.17
C ALA A 50 -7.69 -2.46 24.74
N THR A 51 -8.33 -3.29 23.90
CA THR A 51 -7.93 -3.47 22.49
C THR A 51 -8.29 -2.26 21.63
N THR A 52 -9.47 -1.67 21.84
CA THR A 52 -9.88 -0.43 21.17
C THR A 52 -8.98 0.76 21.54
N ASP A 53 -8.54 0.88 22.80
CA ASP A 53 -7.61 1.92 23.24
C ASP A 53 -6.19 1.76 22.63
N ARG A 54 -5.64 0.52 22.63
CA ARG A 54 -4.32 0.21 22.03
C ARG A 54 -4.27 0.43 20.51
N THR A 55 -5.38 0.25 19.83
CA THR A 55 -5.48 0.41 18.37
C THR A 55 -5.95 1.81 17.95
N GLY A 56 -6.54 2.58 18.86
CA GLY A 56 -7.23 3.83 18.56
C GLY A 56 -8.56 3.63 17.80
N ALA A 57 -9.02 2.37 17.69
CA ALA A 57 -10.23 2.03 16.97
C ALA A 57 -11.48 2.43 17.74
N ARG A 58 -12.50 2.90 17.01
CA ARG A 58 -13.80 3.27 17.60
C ARG A 58 -14.77 2.09 17.71
N THR A 59 -14.42 0.95 17.12
CA THR A 59 -15.21 -0.30 17.17
C THR A 59 -14.31 -1.49 17.45
N GLU A 60 -14.86 -2.53 18.09
CA GLU A 60 -14.13 -3.77 18.41
C GLU A 60 -13.68 -4.51 17.14
N GLN A 61 -14.53 -4.53 16.10
CA GLN A 61 -14.20 -5.14 14.83
C GLN A 61 -13.00 -4.43 14.17
N ALA A 62 -12.98 -3.10 14.16
CA ALA A 62 -11.85 -2.34 13.64
C ALA A 62 -10.59 -2.58 14.50
N ALA A 63 -10.74 -2.71 15.83
CA ALA A 63 -9.61 -3.03 16.72
C ALA A 63 -8.98 -4.39 16.41
N GLY A 64 -9.80 -5.40 16.09
CA GLY A 64 -9.32 -6.71 15.64
C GLY A 64 -8.52 -6.60 14.35
N VAL A 65 -9.11 -6.02 13.29
CA VAL A 65 -8.45 -5.86 11.98
C VAL A 65 -7.15 -5.07 12.08
N ILE A 66 -7.10 -4.01 12.88
CA ILE A 66 -5.88 -3.21 13.07
C ILE A 66 -4.80 -4.01 13.80
N SER A 67 -5.18 -4.84 14.79
CA SER A 67 -4.21 -5.69 15.50
C SER A 67 -3.58 -6.70 14.53
N ASP A 68 -4.39 -7.41 13.77
CA ASP A 68 -3.93 -8.41 12.79
C ASP A 68 -3.06 -7.77 11.69
N ALA A 69 -3.45 -6.57 11.22
CA ALA A 69 -2.68 -5.84 10.24
C ALA A 69 -1.31 -5.40 10.77
N ARG A 70 -1.22 -5.01 12.04
CA ARG A 70 0.06 -4.65 12.69
C ARG A 70 0.98 -5.85 12.83
N GLU A 71 0.46 -7.00 13.27
CA GLU A 71 1.25 -8.24 13.33
C GLU A 71 1.80 -8.63 11.94
N ARG A 72 1.00 -8.43 10.88
CA ARG A 72 1.47 -8.62 9.51
C ARG A 72 2.54 -7.62 9.09
N ILE A 73 2.46 -6.36 9.52
CA ILE A 73 3.49 -5.34 9.29
C ILE A 73 4.78 -5.74 9.99
N ASP A 74 4.71 -6.16 11.25
CA ASP A 74 5.89 -6.59 12.01
C ASP A 74 6.60 -7.77 11.30
N ALA A 75 5.84 -8.75 10.83
CA ALA A 75 6.39 -9.87 10.05
C ALA A 75 6.93 -9.48 8.65
N LEU A 76 6.47 -8.36 8.09
CA LEU A 76 7.06 -7.80 6.86
C LEU A 76 8.35 -7.05 7.18
N ASP A 77 8.38 -6.29 8.26
CA ASP A 77 9.52 -5.51 8.70
C ASP A 77 10.70 -6.42 9.07
N ASP A 78 10.46 -7.54 9.77
CA ASP A 78 11.48 -8.55 10.05
C ASP A 78 12.11 -9.10 8.76
N ARG A 79 11.29 -9.35 7.74
CA ARG A 79 11.77 -9.81 6.43
C ARG A 79 12.54 -8.72 5.69
N ILE A 80 12.09 -7.47 5.73
CA ILE A 80 12.79 -6.33 5.14
C ILE A 80 14.16 -6.16 5.81
N ILE A 81 14.23 -6.22 7.13
CA ILE A 81 15.48 -6.13 7.89
C ILE A 81 16.44 -7.24 7.47
N GLY A 82 15.96 -8.49 7.41
CA GLY A 82 16.76 -9.63 6.94
C GLY A 82 17.32 -9.42 5.53
N LEU A 83 16.49 -8.98 4.59
CA LEU A 83 16.91 -8.70 3.21
C LEU A 83 17.91 -7.55 3.12
N VAL A 84 17.76 -6.50 3.94
CA VAL A 84 18.71 -5.39 3.99
C VAL A 84 20.07 -5.86 4.52
N GLN A 85 20.08 -6.68 5.58
CA GLN A 85 21.32 -7.25 6.12
C GLN A 85 22.03 -8.15 5.11
N GLU A 86 21.28 -9.01 4.41
CA GLU A 86 21.82 -9.85 3.33
C GLU A 86 22.43 -8.98 2.21
N ARG A 87 21.70 -7.94 1.77
CA ARG A 87 22.20 -6.99 0.77
C ARG A 87 23.48 -6.30 1.21
N MET A 88 23.60 -5.94 2.49
CA MET A 88 24.82 -5.35 3.06
C MET A 88 25.99 -6.33 3.01
N ALA A 89 25.77 -7.60 3.40
CA ALA A 89 26.80 -8.64 3.34
C ALA A 89 27.32 -8.86 1.91
N VAL A 90 26.41 -8.97 0.93
CA VAL A 90 26.77 -9.09 -0.49
C VAL A 90 27.53 -7.85 -0.98
N SER A 91 27.09 -6.65 -0.57
CA SER A 91 27.76 -5.40 -0.94
C SER A 91 29.19 -5.30 -0.37
N ALA A 92 29.44 -5.84 0.82
CA ALA A 92 30.78 -5.90 1.41
C ALA A 92 31.71 -6.82 0.60
N VAL A 93 31.24 -8.00 0.19
CA VAL A 93 32.00 -8.93 -0.67
C VAL A 93 32.40 -8.28 -2.00
N ILE A 94 31.48 -7.54 -2.61
CA ILE A 94 31.74 -6.81 -3.87
C ILE A 94 32.80 -5.72 -3.66
N GLN A 95 32.70 -4.95 -2.58
CA GLN A 95 33.67 -3.90 -2.27
C GLN A 95 35.06 -4.47 -2.01
N GLU A 96 35.15 -5.54 -1.23
CA GLU A 96 36.41 -6.23 -0.93
C GLU A 96 37.07 -6.73 -2.22
N SER A 97 36.32 -7.44 -3.07
CA SER A 97 36.82 -7.94 -4.36
C SER A 97 37.35 -6.82 -5.26
N ARG A 98 36.68 -5.67 -5.24
CA ARG A 98 37.06 -4.51 -6.04
C ARG A 98 38.33 -3.85 -5.53
N ILE A 99 38.46 -3.69 -4.22
CA ILE A 99 39.65 -3.10 -3.59
C ILE A 99 40.86 -4.02 -3.76
N ALA A 100 40.67 -5.33 -3.56
CA ALA A 100 41.71 -6.35 -3.78
C ALA A 100 42.23 -6.33 -5.23
N SER A 101 41.38 -5.95 -6.19
CA SER A 101 41.75 -5.78 -7.61
C SER A 101 42.35 -4.40 -7.94
N GLY A 102 42.61 -3.54 -6.95
CA GLY A 102 43.14 -2.17 -7.15
C GLY A 102 42.10 -1.15 -7.62
N GLY A 103 40.81 -1.50 -7.59
CA GLY A 103 39.71 -0.64 -7.99
C GLY A 103 39.23 0.33 -6.91
N ARG A 104 38.43 1.33 -7.31
CA ARG A 104 37.79 2.28 -6.38
C ARG A 104 36.68 1.62 -5.59
N ARG A 105 36.52 1.91 -4.30
CA ARG A 105 35.45 1.33 -3.45
C ARG A 105 34.01 1.50 -4.01
N VAL A 106 33.74 2.57 -4.76
CA VAL A 106 32.40 2.93 -5.27
C VAL A 106 32.32 2.95 -6.80
N ASN A 107 31.17 2.55 -7.36
CA ASN A 107 30.83 2.70 -8.77
C ASN A 107 29.60 3.60 -8.95
N LEU A 108 29.83 4.87 -9.32
CA LEU A 108 28.76 5.85 -9.50
C LEU A 108 27.70 5.42 -10.52
N SER A 109 28.10 4.81 -11.65
CA SER A 109 27.13 4.35 -12.66
C SER A 109 26.16 3.33 -12.07
N ARG A 110 26.68 2.38 -11.29
CA ARG A 110 25.84 1.37 -10.64
C ARG A 110 24.97 1.97 -9.54
N GLU A 111 25.46 2.96 -8.80
CA GLU A 111 24.63 3.66 -7.81
C GLU A 111 23.47 4.40 -8.48
N MET A 112 23.70 5.06 -9.62
CA MET A 112 22.65 5.73 -10.39
C MET A 112 21.58 4.76 -10.89
N GLU A 113 21.97 3.57 -11.35
CA GLU A 113 21.02 2.51 -11.73
C GLU A 113 20.14 2.07 -10.55
N ILE A 114 20.73 1.94 -9.35
CA ILE A 114 20.00 1.57 -8.14
C ILE A 114 19.00 2.67 -7.76
N LEU A 115 19.41 3.94 -7.78
CA LEU A 115 18.52 5.07 -7.51
C LEU A 115 17.33 5.10 -8.47
N ALA A 116 17.57 4.87 -9.76
CA ALA A 116 16.51 4.79 -10.76
C ALA A 116 15.56 3.62 -10.48
N HIS A 117 16.09 2.42 -10.22
CA HIS A 117 15.28 1.24 -9.93
C HIS A 117 14.31 1.44 -8.75
N TYR A 118 14.78 2.00 -7.64
CA TYR A 118 13.92 2.27 -6.48
C TYR A 118 12.92 3.40 -6.76
N ARG A 119 13.32 4.43 -7.53
CA ARG A 119 12.41 5.50 -7.94
C ARG A 119 11.28 4.97 -8.83
N ASP A 120 11.58 4.06 -9.74
CA ASP A 120 10.57 3.52 -10.65
C ASP A 120 9.59 2.59 -9.92
N ALA A 121 10.07 1.85 -8.91
CA ALA A 121 9.23 0.96 -8.10
C ALA A 121 8.39 1.69 -7.03
N LEU A 122 8.94 2.71 -6.38
CA LEU A 122 8.33 3.36 -5.20
C LEU A 122 8.02 4.85 -5.41
N GLY A 123 8.26 5.39 -6.60
CA GLY A 123 8.13 6.81 -6.91
C GLY A 123 9.19 7.68 -6.21
N LYS A 124 8.83 8.93 -5.94
CA LYS A 124 9.75 9.93 -5.33
C LYS A 124 10.36 9.48 -3.98
N PRO A 125 9.63 8.85 -3.05
CA PRO A 125 10.21 8.33 -1.80
C PRO A 125 11.27 7.25 -2.04
N GLY A 126 11.18 6.50 -3.14
CA GLY A 126 12.11 5.43 -3.48
C GLY A 126 13.56 5.89 -3.58
N THR A 127 13.80 7.09 -4.13
CA THR A 127 15.16 7.64 -4.21
C THR A 127 15.77 7.86 -2.82
N SER A 128 14.98 8.37 -1.86
CA SER A 128 15.46 8.57 -0.49
C SER A 128 15.78 7.24 0.19
N LEU A 129 14.94 6.22 -0.01
CA LEU A 129 15.20 4.88 0.53
C LEU A 129 16.50 4.29 -0.04
N ALA A 130 16.69 4.40 -1.36
CA ALA A 130 17.89 3.91 -2.02
C ALA A 130 19.17 4.62 -1.54
N MET A 131 19.11 5.94 -1.34
CA MET A 131 20.21 6.71 -0.76
C MET A 131 20.61 6.16 0.62
N THR A 132 19.64 5.98 1.51
CA THR A 132 19.89 5.40 2.85
C THR A 132 20.50 4.00 2.76
N LEU A 133 20.00 3.14 1.86
CA LEU A 133 20.54 1.78 1.69
C LEU A 133 21.98 1.79 1.15
N LEU A 134 22.30 2.68 0.22
CA LEU A 134 23.67 2.85 -0.30
C LEU A 134 24.62 3.36 0.80
N GLU A 135 24.15 4.30 1.63
CA GLU A 135 24.90 4.80 2.79
C GLU A 135 25.21 3.72 3.81
N LEU A 136 24.23 2.86 4.13
CA LEU A 136 24.44 1.72 5.02
C LEU A 136 25.50 0.74 4.47
N CYS A 137 25.49 0.48 3.17
CA CYS A 137 26.36 -0.52 2.55
C CYS A 137 27.82 -0.08 2.39
N ARG A 138 28.09 1.21 2.22
CA ARG A 138 29.47 1.73 2.05
C ARG A 138 30.19 2.02 3.37
N GLY A 139 29.47 1.95 4.50
CA GLY A 139 29.93 2.45 5.79
C GLY A 139 29.90 3.98 5.80
N ARG A 140 29.34 4.58 6.86
CA ARG A 140 29.49 6.03 7.07
C ARG A 140 30.99 6.34 7.19
N ILE A 141 31.44 7.29 6.38
CA ILE A 141 32.72 8.00 6.62
C ILE A 141 32.58 8.77 7.93
#